data_AF-A0A1C4W6V0-F1
#
_entry.id   AF-A0A1C4W6V0-F1
#
_cell.length_a   1.000
_cell.length_b   1.000
_cell.length_c   1.000
_cell.angle_alpha   90.00
_cell.angle_beta   90.00
_cell.angle_gamma   90.00
#
_symmetry.space_group_name_H-M   'P 1'
#
loop_
_entity.id
_entity.type
_entity.pdbx_description
1 polymer ?
#
loop_
_entity_poly.entity_id
_entity_poly.type
_entity_poly.pdbx_seq_one_letter_code
_entity_poly.pdbx_strand_id
1 'polypeptide(L)'
;MSSPITYHFGQISDVATAIGTYQGQMDGSLQELYTQFTQLFAEDWQGSAGQACDEARQKWNQGATEIKEALTRVGVKLGASAERMQQVDQQIAAGM
;
A
#
# COMPACT_ATOMS: atom_id res chain seq x y z
N MET A 1 14.74 31.88 -6.15
CA MET A 1 13.82 31.13 -7.04
C MET A 1 13.80 29.70 -6.53
N SER A 2 12.71 29.26 -5.91
CA SER A 2 12.56 27.85 -5.53
C SER A 2 12.50 27.03 -6.81
N SER A 3 13.36 26.02 -6.95
CA SER A 3 13.33 25.12 -8.09
C SER A 3 11.92 24.53 -8.27
N PRO A 4 11.37 24.52 -9.50
CA PRO A 4 10.09 23.86 -9.74
C PRO A 4 10.26 22.40 -9.37
N ILE A 5 9.44 21.93 -8.42
CA ILE A 5 9.34 20.50 -8.14
C ILE A 5 8.96 19.84 -9.47
N THR A 6 9.86 19.04 -10.03
CA THR A 6 9.61 18.31 -11.27
C THR A 6 8.77 17.10 -10.90
N TYR A 7 7.52 17.06 -11.37
CA TYR A 7 6.58 15.99 -11.06
C TYR A 7 6.61 14.92 -12.16
N HIS A 8 6.90 13.68 -11.78
CA HIS A 8 6.89 12.53 -12.70
C HIS A 8 5.60 11.72 -12.51
N PHE A 9 4.49 12.18 -13.11
CA PHE A 9 3.17 11.54 -12.94
C PHE A 9 3.11 10.07 -13.37
N GLY A 10 3.87 9.69 -14.40
CA GLY A 10 4.04 8.27 -14.79
C GLY A 10 4.65 7.45 -13.65
N GLN A 11 5.75 7.93 -13.05
CA GLN A 11 6.42 7.24 -11.94
C GLN A 11 5.52 7.12 -10.70
N ILE A 12 4.62 8.08 -10.46
CA ILE A 12 3.65 8.02 -9.38
C ILE A 12 2.63 6.89 -9.61
N SER A 13 2.11 6.79 -10.83
CA SER A 13 1.21 5.71 -11.22
C SER A 13 1.91 4.34 -11.14
N ASP A 14 3.17 4.28 -11.58
CA ASP A 14 3.99 3.06 -11.51
C ASP A 14 4.22 2.63 -10.06
N VAL A 15 4.51 3.58 -9.17
CA VAL A 15 4.66 3.32 -7.74
C VAL A 15 3.34 2.82 -7.14
N ALA A 16 2.19 3.41 -7.49
CA ALA A 16 0.89 2.93 -7.01
C ALA A 16 0.58 1.50 -7.47
N THR A 17 0.86 1.16 -8.72
CA THR A 17 0.73 -0.21 -9.25
C THR A 17 1.70 -1.18 -8.57
N ALA A 18 2.95 -0.78 -8.37
CA ALA A 18 3.95 -1.58 -7.68
C ALA A 18 3.51 -1.88 -6.24
N ILE A 19 2.96 -0.89 -5.55
CA ILE A 19 2.42 -1.04 -4.19
C ILE A 19 1.29 -2.07 -4.15
N GLY A 20 0.32 -1.99 -5.06
CA GLY A 20 -0.78 -2.97 -5.13
C GLY A 20 -0.26 -4.38 -5.38
N THR A 21 0.78 -4.51 -6.22
CA THR A 21 1.45 -5.79 -6.49
C THR A 21 2.14 -6.34 -5.24
N TYR A 22 2.93 -5.51 -4.55
CA TYR A 22 3.61 -5.90 -3.31
C TYR A 22 2.62 -6.31 -2.22
N GLN A 23 1.48 -5.63 -2.10
CA GLN A 23 0.42 -6.02 -1.18
C GLN A 23 -0.14 -7.41 -1.48
N GLY A 24 -0.45 -7.71 -2.75
CA GLY A 24 -0.96 -9.02 -3.13
C GLY A 24 0.06 -10.14 -2.83
N GLN A 25 1.34 -9.89 -3.11
CA GLN A 25 2.42 -10.83 -2.78
C GLN A 25 2.58 -11.04 -1.27
N MET A 26 2.49 -9.97 -0.49
CA MET A 26 2.58 -10.00 0.97
C MET A 26 1.42 -10.79 1.58
N ASP A 27 0.19 -10.51 1.12
CA ASP A 27 -1.03 -11.23 1.53
C ASP A 27 -0.90 -12.73 1.23
N GLY A 28 -0.45 -13.10 0.03
CA GLY A 28 -0.21 -14.50 -0.34
C GLY A 28 0.86 -15.19 0.52
N SER A 29 2.00 -14.53 0.75
CA SER A 29 3.10 -15.10 1.55
C SER A 29 2.68 -15.35 3.00
N LEU A 30 1.85 -14.48 3.57
CA LEU A 30 1.32 -14.68 4.92
C LEU A 30 0.32 -15.82 4.98
N GLN A 31 -0.55 -15.92 3.99
CA GLN A 31 -1.54 -16.97 3.95
C GLN A 31 -0.88 -18.34 3.83
N GLU A 32 0.21 -18.41 3.06
CA GLU A 32 1.08 -19.59 2.97
C GLU A 32 1.78 -19.88 4.31
N LEU A 33 2.35 -18.86 4.96
CA LEU A 33 2.94 -18.98 6.30
C LEU A 33 1.93 -19.53 7.31
N TYR A 34 0.71 -18.97 7.37
CA TYR A 34 -0.34 -19.45 8.27
C TYR A 34 -0.74 -20.89 7.97
N THR A 35 -0.83 -21.24 6.69
CA THR A 35 -1.16 -22.62 6.29
C THR A 35 -0.10 -23.60 6.79
N GLN A 36 1.18 -23.27 6.61
CA GLN A 36 2.29 -24.10 7.10
C GLN A 36 2.29 -24.19 8.62
N PHE A 37 2.07 -23.07 9.33
CA PHE A 37 1.91 -23.06 10.78
C PHE A 37 0.73 -23.95 11.22
N THR A 38 -0.46 -23.80 10.64
CA THR A 38 -1.62 -24.66 10.94
C THR A 38 -1.34 -26.13 10.70
N GLN A 39 -0.62 -26.49 9.64
CA GLN A 39 -0.21 -27.88 9.41
C GLN A 39 0.78 -28.40 10.48
N LEU A 40 1.74 -27.56 10.90
CA LEU A 40 2.73 -27.92 11.91
C LEU A 40 2.13 -28.10 13.31
N PHE A 41 1.07 -27.38 13.64
CA PHE A 41 0.52 -27.31 14.99
C PHE A 41 -0.88 -27.92 15.14
N ALA A 42 -1.47 -28.47 14.07
CA ALA A 42 -2.83 -29.05 14.07
C ALA A 42 -3.07 -30.14 15.13
N GLU A 43 -2.03 -30.80 15.65
CA GLU A 43 -2.18 -31.84 16.68
C GLU A 43 -2.12 -31.30 18.13
N ASP A 44 -1.48 -30.15 18.39
CA ASP A 44 -1.19 -29.68 19.76
C ASP A 44 -1.39 -28.15 19.97
N TRP A 45 -2.25 -27.52 19.16
CA TRP A 45 -2.49 -26.08 19.25
C TRP A 45 -3.37 -25.67 20.45
N GLN A 46 -2.90 -25.92 21.67
CA GLN A 46 -3.57 -25.52 22.91
C GLN A 46 -2.57 -24.76 23.80
N GLY A 47 -2.98 -23.59 24.30
CA GLY A 47 -2.18 -22.77 25.22
C GLY A 47 -1.58 -21.50 24.59
N SER A 48 -0.58 -20.91 25.27
CA SER A 48 -0.05 -19.57 25.01
C SER A 48 0.56 -19.36 23.62
N ALA A 49 1.09 -20.42 23.00
CA ALA A 49 1.70 -20.35 21.67
C ALA A 49 0.68 -20.05 20.55
N GLY A 50 -0.55 -20.56 20.65
CA GLY A 50 -1.62 -20.22 19.69
C GLY A 50 -2.13 -18.81 19.82
N GLN A 51 -2.29 -18.37 21.06
CA GLN A 51 -2.69 -17.00 21.32
C GLN A 51 -1.66 -16.00 20.80
N ALA A 52 -0.36 -16.29 20.95
CA ALA A 52 0.72 -15.46 20.40
C ALA A 52 0.72 -15.43 18.86
N CYS A 53 0.44 -16.56 18.22
CA CYS A 53 0.40 -16.65 16.75
C CYS A 53 -0.82 -15.91 16.18
N ASP A 54 -1.98 -16.01 16.83
CA ASP A 54 -3.19 -15.26 16.47
C ASP A 54 -3.00 -13.75 16.68
N GLU A 55 -2.33 -13.34 17.76
CA GLU A 55 -1.97 -11.93 17.97
C GLU A 55 -1.02 -11.41 16.88
N ALA A 56 0.01 -12.19 16.53
CA ALA A 56 0.93 -11.83 15.46
C ALA A 56 0.18 -11.66 14.14
N ARG A 57 -0.81 -12.52 13.89
CA ARG A 57 -1.71 -12.43 12.73
C ARG A 57 -2.53 -11.16 12.70
N GLN A 58 -3.16 -10.81 13.81
CA GLN A 58 -3.95 -9.58 13.88
C GLN A 58 -3.09 -8.34 13.68
N LYS A 59 -1.95 -8.25 14.39
CA LYS A 59 -1.02 -7.11 14.28
C LYS A 59 -0.52 -6.92 12.86
N TRP A 60 -0.16 -8.03 12.21
CA TRP A 60 0.30 -7.97 10.83
C TRP A 60 -0.78 -7.49 9.87
N ASN A 61 -1.98 -8.08 9.92
CA ASN A 61 -3.10 -7.69 9.05
C ASN A 61 -3.46 -6.21 9.22
N GLN A 62 -3.38 -5.71 10.46
CA GLN A 62 -3.62 -4.31 10.76
C GLN A 62 -2.54 -3.41 10.14
N GLY A 63 -1.25 -3.71 10.35
CA GLY A 63 -0.15 -2.94 9.77
C GLY A 63 -0.18 -2.95 8.23
N ALA A 64 -0.50 -4.08 7.61
CA ALA A 64 -0.68 -4.18 6.17
C ALA A 64 -1.79 -3.24 5.67
N THR A 65 -2.94 -3.22 6.37
CA THR A 65 -4.07 -2.32 6.06
C THR A 65 -3.67 -0.86 6.14
N GLU A 66 -3.00 -0.44 7.23
CA GLU A 66 -2.54 0.93 7.42
C GLU A 66 -1.58 1.40 6.32
N ILE A 67 -0.67 0.51 5.88
CA ILE A 67 0.20 0.75 4.74
C ILE A 67 -0.63 0.94 3.47
N LYS A 68 -1.67 0.12 3.23
CA LYS A 68 -2.54 0.29 2.05
C LYS A 68 -3.22 1.65 2.03
N GLU A 69 -3.75 2.08 3.17
CA GLU A 69 -4.42 3.36 3.28
C GLU A 69 -3.45 4.53 3.09
N ALA A 70 -2.26 4.47 3.69
CA ALA A 70 -1.25 5.52 3.54
C ALA A 70 -0.86 5.72 2.08
N LEU A 71 -0.66 4.62 1.36
CA LEU A 71 -0.26 4.64 -0.04
C LEU A 71 -1.40 5.08 -0.96
N THR A 72 -2.63 4.68 -0.66
CA THR A 72 -3.83 5.18 -1.35
C THR A 72 -3.96 6.69 -1.18
N ARG A 73 -3.79 7.21 0.04
CA ARG A 73 -3.82 8.66 0.31
C ARG A 73 -2.74 9.41 -0.47
N VAL A 74 -1.54 8.85 -0.58
CA VAL A 74 -0.45 9.43 -1.38
C VAL A 74 -0.83 9.45 -2.86
N GLY A 75 -1.31 8.33 -3.40
CA GLY A 75 -1.75 8.22 -4.80
C GLY A 75 -2.86 9.22 -5.15
N VAL A 76 -3.92 9.31 -4.32
CA VAL A 76 -5.03 10.25 -4.52
C VAL A 76 -4.54 11.70 -4.48
N LYS A 77 -3.70 12.07 -3.49
CA LYS A 77 -3.16 13.42 -3.40
C LYS A 77 -2.33 13.80 -4.63
N LEU A 78 -1.55 12.84 -5.15
CA LEU A 78 -0.73 13.07 -6.33
C LEU A 78 -1.57 13.19 -7.60
N GLY A 79 -2.60 12.34 -7.78
CA GLY A 79 -3.54 12.43 -8.91
C GLY A 79 -4.32 13.76 -8.91
N ALA A 80 -4.88 14.15 -7.77
CA ALA A 80 -5.59 15.43 -7.63
C ALA A 80 -4.68 16.64 -7.89
N SER A 81 -3.39 16.54 -7.57
CA SER A 81 -2.40 17.58 -7.88
C SER A 81 -2.09 17.65 -9.37
N ALA A 82 -2.05 16.50 -10.06
CA ALA A 82 -1.85 16.41 -11.51
C ALA A 82 -2.96 17.09 -12.30
N GLU A 83 -4.22 16.77 -11.98
CA GLU A 83 -5.40 17.35 -12.63
C GLU A 83 -5.44 18.86 -12.46
N ARG A 84 -5.15 19.33 -11.25
CA ARG A 84 -5.14 20.77 -10.95
C ARG A 84 -4.06 21.51 -11.74
N MET A 85 -2.89 20.89 -11.94
CA MET A 85 -1.82 21.48 -12.75
C MET A 85 -2.17 21.50 -14.23
N GLN A 86 -2.74 20.42 -14.78
CA GLN A 86 -3.23 20.43 -16.17
C GLN A 86 -4.28 21.53 -16.40
N GLN A 87 -5.19 21.74 -15.45
CA GLN A 87 -6.17 22.83 -15.53
C GLN A 87 -5.50 24.21 -15.51
N VAL A 88 -4.50 24.42 -14.65
CA VAL A 88 -3.75 25.68 -14.59
C VAL A 88 -2.96 25.92 -15.88
N ASP A 89 -2.25 24.91 -16.39
CA ASP A 89 -1.51 25.02 -17.66
C ASP A 89 -2.45 25.32 -18.83
N GLN A 90 -3.62 24.68 -18.91
CA GLN A 90 -4.64 24.99 -19.92
C GLN A 90 -5.18 26.41 -19.79
N GLN A 91 -5.40 26.90 -18.57
CA GLN A 91 -5.85 28.27 -18.33
C GLN A 91 -4.78 29.31 -18.72
N ILE A 92 -3.52 29.02 -18.40
CA ILE A 92 -2.38 29.87 -18.80
C ILE A 92 -2.23 29.87 -20.32
N ALA A 93 -2.30 28.70 -20.97
CA ALA A 93 -2.20 28.56 -22.42
C ALA A 93 -3.40 29.14 -23.18
N ALA A 94 -4.59 29.21 -22.57
CA ALA A 94 -5.78 29.83 -23.15
C ALA A 94 -5.87 31.35 -22.85
N GLY A 95 -5.10 31.84 -21.87
CA GLY A 95 -5.02 33.24 -21.50
C GLY A 95 -3.84 34.00 -22.11
N MET A 96 -2.89 33.30 -22.74
CA MET A 96 -1.90 33.84 -23.68
C MET A 96 -2.41 33.69 -25.11
#